data_AF-A0A1F6W2V0-F1
#
_entry.id   AF-A0A1F6W2V0-F1
#
_cell.length_a   1.000
_cell.length_b   1.000
_cell.length_c   1.000
_cell.angle_alpha   90.00
_cell.angle_beta   90.00
_cell.angle_gamma   90.00
#
_symmetry.space_group_name_H-M   'P 1'
#
loop_
_entity.id
_entity.type
_entity.pdbx_description
1 polymer ?
#
loop_
_entity_poly.entity_id
_entity_poly.type
_entity_poly.pdbx_seq_one_letter_code
_entity_poly.pdbx_strand_id
1 'polypeptide(L)'
;MKSFLKFLIPVIVFGAIGYHFRAVIFPLVPCEEPIPYKLGTFDSKFDISQKYFLDALSEAEVIWEKPSGLDLFAHMPSDNSSNVLRVNLVYDFRQEATSKLKGLGIVVDNTRASYDSLKAKFEALKTEYEKDKSTFNSKVKFFNAEQEKYQEEVAYWNNKGGAPQNEYNKLEATRKELQNESKQLQGMESNLNEQASQINALVVVLNRLATALNLTVEKYNTVNVARGESFEEGVYSSDGANKEIDIYEFSNRQKLLRVLAHELGHALGLEHVSDTKAIMYELNQGNTMAPTVSDLEALKAKCGVK
;
A
#
# COMPACT_ATOMS: atom_id res chain seq x y z
N MET A 1 -3.88 -62.51 -36.62
CA MET A 1 -3.57 -61.08 -36.37
C MET A 1 -4.75 -60.11 -36.53
N LYS A 2 -5.69 -60.29 -37.48
CA LYS A 2 -6.81 -59.33 -37.66
C LYS A 2 -7.85 -59.27 -36.53
N SER A 3 -7.92 -60.28 -35.66
CA SER A 3 -8.84 -60.31 -34.49
C SER A 3 -8.30 -59.51 -33.29
N PHE A 4 -6.97 -59.53 -33.08
CA PHE A 4 -6.33 -58.86 -31.94
C PHE A 4 -6.39 -57.32 -32.05
N LEU A 5 -6.33 -56.79 -33.28
CA LEU A 5 -6.40 -55.34 -33.54
C LEU A 5 -7.78 -54.74 -33.25
N LYS A 6 -8.86 -55.55 -33.30
CA LYS A 6 -10.24 -55.09 -33.04
C LYS A 6 -10.49 -54.76 -31.57
N PHE A 7 -9.72 -55.34 -30.64
CA PHE A 7 -9.82 -55.07 -29.21
C PHE A 7 -8.85 -53.96 -28.75
N LEU A 8 -7.77 -53.71 -29.50
CA LEU A 8 -6.80 -52.67 -29.16
C LEU A 8 -7.35 -51.26 -29.37
N ILE A 9 -8.11 -51.05 -30.45
CA ILE A 9 -8.69 -49.75 -30.82
C ILE A 9 -9.69 -49.23 -29.75
N PRO A 10 -10.66 -50.02 -29.26
CA PRO A 10 -11.54 -49.56 -28.18
C PRO A 10 -10.77 -49.25 -26.89
N VAL A 11 -9.75 -50.04 -26.52
CA VAL A 11 -8.96 -49.79 -25.29
C VAL A 11 -8.19 -48.47 -25.38
N ILE A 12 -7.62 -48.16 -26.55
CA ILE A 12 -6.92 -46.88 -26.78
C ILE A 12 -7.92 -45.72 -26.75
N VAL A 13 -9.11 -45.88 -27.36
CA VAL A 13 -10.15 -44.85 -27.38
C VAL A 13 -10.75 -44.62 -25.98
N PHE A 14 -11.06 -45.68 -25.23
CA PHE A 14 -11.53 -45.58 -23.84
C PHE A 14 -10.43 -45.07 -22.89
N GLY A 15 -9.16 -45.39 -23.14
CA GLY A 15 -8.02 -44.83 -22.41
C GLY A 15 -7.82 -43.34 -22.68
N ALA A 16 -7.98 -42.90 -23.94
CA ALA A 16 -7.90 -41.48 -24.32
C ALA A 16 -9.08 -40.68 -23.78
N ILE A 17 -10.30 -41.24 -23.82
CA ILE A 17 -11.50 -40.67 -23.20
C ILE A 17 -11.30 -40.60 -21.67
N GLY A 18 -10.84 -41.67 -21.03
CA GLY A 18 -10.55 -41.70 -19.59
C GLY A 18 -9.48 -40.69 -19.17
N TYR A 19 -8.47 -40.45 -20.01
CA TYR A 19 -7.46 -39.41 -19.78
C TYR A 19 -8.06 -37.99 -19.92
N HIS A 20 -8.86 -37.74 -20.96
CA HIS A 20 -9.55 -36.46 -21.15
C HIS A 20 -10.60 -36.15 -20.09
N PHE A 21 -11.25 -37.17 -19.53
CA PHE A 21 -12.23 -37.04 -18.45
C PHE A 21 -11.66 -37.31 -17.05
N ARG A 22 -10.34 -37.46 -16.90
CA ARG A 22 -9.68 -37.73 -15.61
C ARG A 22 -10.03 -36.68 -14.56
N ALA A 23 -10.08 -35.40 -14.95
CA ALA A 23 -10.44 -34.28 -14.07
C ALA A 23 -11.92 -34.28 -13.63
N VAL A 24 -12.80 -35.01 -14.34
CA VAL A 24 -14.22 -35.15 -13.99
C VAL A 24 -14.45 -36.38 -13.11
N ILE A 25 -13.60 -37.40 -13.21
CA ILE A 25 -13.72 -38.69 -12.50
C ILE A 25 -12.92 -38.69 -11.19
N PHE A 26 -11.82 -37.94 -11.11
CA PHE A 26 -11.04 -37.73 -9.89
C PHE A 26 -11.01 -36.23 -9.57
N PRO A 27 -11.82 -35.74 -8.62
CA PRO A 27 -11.69 -34.37 -8.17
C PRO A 27 -10.27 -34.18 -7.65
N LEU A 28 -9.60 -33.12 -8.10
CA LEU A 28 -8.27 -32.74 -7.62
C LEU A 28 -8.33 -32.66 -6.10
N VAL A 29 -7.46 -33.39 -5.40
CA VAL A 29 -7.35 -33.26 -3.96
C VAL A 29 -6.70 -31.90 -3.70
N PRO A 30 -7.35 -31.00 -2.93
CA PRO A 30 -6.76 -29.71 -2.64
C PRO A 30 -5.40 -29.89 -1.97
N CYS A 31 -4.42 -29.07 -2.33
CA CYS A 31 -3.06 -29.10 -1.78
C CYS A 31 -2.23 -30.35 -2.15
N GLU A 32 -2.64 -31.15 -3.15
CA GLU A 32 -1.85 -32.30 -3.64
C GLU A 32 -0.67 -31.87 -4.53
N GLU A 33 -0.86 -30.82 -5.34
CA GLU A 33 0.20 -30.19 -6.13
C GLU A 33 0.46 -28.78 -5.61
N PRO A 34 1.74 -28.35 -5.50
CA PRO A 34 2.07 -27.01 -5.03
C PRO A 34 1.55 -25.95 -6.00
N ILE A 35 1.08 -24.83 -5.47
CA ILE A 35 0.66 -23.69 -6.26
C ILE A 35 1.91 -23.05 -6.88
N PRO A 36 2.07 -23.06 -8.21
CA PRO A 36 3.20 -22.39 -8.84
C PRO A 36 3.02 -20.88 -8.70
N TYR A 37 4.08 -20.18 -8.29
CA TYR A 37 4.05 -18.72 -8.20
C TYR A 37 5.30 -18.10 -8.84
N LYS A 38 5.17 -16.84 -9.23
CA LYS A 38 6.29 -16.03 -9.70
C LYS A 38 6.14 -14.59 -9.26
N LEU A 39 7.26 -13.87 -9.30
CA LEU A 39 7.24 -12.43 -9.13
C LEU A 39 6.55 -11.75 -10.33
N GLY A 40 5.60 -10.88 -10.05
CA GLY A 40 4.94 -10.03 -11.03
C GLY A 40 5.52 -8.61 -11.03
N THR A 41 4.66 -7.61 -10.94
CA THR A 41 5.06 -6.20 -10.82
C THR A 41 5.93 -6.01 -9.57
N PHE A 42 7.05 -5.31 -9.70
CA PHE A 42 7.93 -5.02 -8.58
C PHE A 42 8.34 -3.54 -8.61
N ASP A 43 7.72 -2.72 -7.78
CA ASP A 43 8.04 -1.30 -7.70
C ASP A 43 9.29 -1.08 -6.83
N SER A 44 10.36 -0.55 -7.43
CA SER A 44 11.61 -0.23 -6.74
C SER A 44 11.48 0.86 -5.67
N LYS A 45 10.38 1.62 -5.63
CA LYS A 45 10.15 2.67 -4.62
C LYS A 45 10.00 2.13 -3.19
N PHE A 46 9.79 0.82 -3.02
CA PHE A 46 9.87 0.18 -1.70
C PHE A 46 11.30 0.11 -1.12
N ASP A 47 12.32 0.40 -1.92
CA ASP A 47 13.73 0.38 -1.51
C ASP A 47 14.18 -0.97 -0.93
N ILE A 48 13.71 -2.07 -1.53
CA ILE A 48 14.12 -3.44 -1.23
C ILE A 48 14.51 -4.19 -2.51
N SER A 49 15.37 -5.20 -2.39
CA SER A 49 15.72 -6.06 -3.52
C SER A 49 14.67 -7.13 -3.78
N GLN A 50 14.57 -7.60 -5.03
CA GLN A 50 13.73 -8.76 -5.37
C GLN A 50 14.14 -9.99 -4.56
N LYS A 51 15.44 -10.20 -4.34
CA LYS A 51 15.93 -11.30 -3.49
C LYS A 51 15.35 -11.20 -2.07
N TYR A 52 15.41 -10.02 -1.45
CA TYR A 52 14.85 -9.82 -0.12
C TYR A 52 13.35 -10.15 -0.09
N PHE A 53 12.59 -9.71 -1.09
CA PHE A 53 11.16 -10.00 -1.19
C PHE A 53 10.87 -11.50 -1.39
N LEU A 54 11.60 -12.16 -2.29
CA LEU A 54 11.48 -13.61 -2.54
C LEU A 54 11.88 -14.44 -1.32
N ASP A 55 12.91 -14.04 -0.58
CA ASP A 55 13.25 -14.68 0.69
C ASP A 55 12.08 -14.55 1.70
N ALA A 56 11.33 -13.43 1.66
CA ALA A 56 10.16 -13.22 2.52
C ALA A 56 9.01 -14.15 2.16
N LEU A 57 8.78 -14.32 0.86
CA LEU A 57 7.79 -15.25 0.33
C LEU A 57 8.11 -16.68 0.75
N SER A 58 9.35 -17.12 0.55
CA SER A 58 9.77 -18.46 0.97
C SER A 58 9.63 -18.68 2.48
N GLU A 59 9.96 -17.68 3.31
CA GLU A 59 9.68 -17.74 4.74
C GLU A 59 8.18 -17.79 5.06
N ALA A 60 7.32 -17.13 4.27
CA ALA A 60 5.88 -17.12 4.45
C ALA A 60 5.24 -18.47 4.08
N GLU A 61 5.77 -19.16 3.07
CA GLU A 61 5.34 -20.51 2.68
C GLU A 61 5.56 -21.50 3.83
N VAL A 62 6.73 -21.43 4.48
CA VAL A 62 7.09 -22.31 5.61
C VAL A 62 6.09 -22.25 6.77
N ILE A 63 5.42 -21.11 6.97
CA ILE A 63 4.39 -20.96 8.00
C ILE A 63 3.24 -21.96 7.78
N TRP A 64 2.86 -22.22 6.53
CA TRP A 64 1.80 -23.15 6.16
C TRP A 64 2.30 -24.58 5.93
N GLU A 65 3.47 -24.72 5.32
CA GLU A 65 4.04 -26.02 4.92
C GLU A 65 4.57 -26.83 6.10
N LYS A 66 5.27 -26.19 7.04
CA LYS A 66 5.86 -26.88 8.19
C LYS A 66 4.82 -27.61 9.06
N PRO A 67 3.67 -27.01 9.44
CA PRO A 67 2.67 -27.70 10.24
C PRO A 67 1.82 -28.70 9.43
N SER A 68 1.65 -28.50 8.12
CA SER A 68 0.90 -29.42 7.26
C SER A 68 1.74 -30.62 6.78
N GLY A 69 3.05 -30.46 6.71
CA GLY A 69 3.97 -31.45 6.11
C GLY A 69 3.84 -31.56 4.59
N LEU A 70 3.16 -30.60 3.95
CA LEU A 70 2.96 -30.55 2.50
C LEU A 70 3.84 -29.47 1.87
N ASP A 71 4.24 -29.71 0.62
CA ASP A 71 4.81 -28.71 -0.28
C ASP A 71 3.64 -27.97 -0.95
N LEU A 72 3.36 -26.75 -0.52
CA LEU A 72 2.15 -26.02 -0.86
C LEU A 72 2.38 -24.98 -1.95
N PHE A 73 3.61 -24.48 -2.10
CA PHE A 73 3.97 -23.45 -3.05
C PHE A 73 5.28 -23.78 -3.76
N ALA A 74 5.36 -23.43 -5.05
CA ALA A 74 6.56 -23.64 -5.83
C ALA A 74 6.94 -22.37 -6.60
N HIS A 75 8.12 -21.80 -6.32
CA HIS A 75 8.61 -20.67 -7.08
C HIS A 75 9.02 -21.10 -8.51
N MET A 76 8.27 -20.61 -9.50
CA MET A 76 8.43 -20.91 -10.92
C MET A 76 8.66 -19.64 -11.75
N PRO A 77 9.87 -19.03 -11.68
CA PRO A 77 10.15 -17.73 -12.30
C PRO A 77 10.05 -17.73 -13.83
N SER A 78 10.14 -18.89 -14.47
CA SER A 78 10.04 -19.06 -15.93
C SER A 78 8.67 -19.52 -16.41
N ASP A 79 7.72 -19.78 -15.51
CA ASP A 79 6.39 -20.23 -15.89
C ASP A 79 5.55 -19.06 -16.42
N ASN A 80 5.08 -19.19 -17.66
CA ASN A 80 4.24 -18.20 -18.34
C ASN A 80 2.81 -18.69 -18.56
N SER A 81 2.44 -19.80 -17.91
CA SER A 81 1.07 -20.28 -17.84
C SER A 81 0.16 -19.23 -17.20
N SER A 82 -1.11 -19.20 -17.59
CA SER A 82 -2.07 -18.24 -17.02
C SER A 82 -2.44 -18.58 -15.57
N ASN A 83 -2.25 -19.84 -15.15
CA ASN A 83 -2.60 -20.31 -13.81
C ASN A 83 -1.48 -20.12 -12.76
N VAL A 84 -0.33 -19.56 -13.12
CA VAL A 84 0.73 -19.20 -12.15
C VAL A 84 0.28 -18.01 -11.28
N LEU A 85 0.41 -18.16 -9.97
CA LEU A 85 0.15 -17.09 -9.02
C LEU A 85 1.18 -15.97 -9.19
N ARG A 86 0.73 -14.76 -9.50
CA ARG A 86 1.63 -13.59 -9.55
C ARG A 86 1.65 -12.91 -8.19
N VAL A 87 2.83 -12.74 -7.62
CA VAL A 87 2.99 -11.91 -6.42
C VAL A 87 3.60 -10.58 -6.84
N ASN A 88 2.83 -9.51 -6.66
CA ASN A 88 3.18 -8.15 -7.02
C ASN A 88 3.54 -7.33 -5.78
N LEU A 89 4.42 -6.36 -5.98
CA LEU A 89 4.78 -5.34 -5.01
C LEU A 89 4.44 -3.96 -5.61
N VAL A 90 3.35 -3.37 -5.15
CA VAL A 90 2.69 -2.21 -5.78
C VAL A 90 2.78 -0.99 -4.88
N TYR A 91 3.56 0.02 -5.28
CA TYR A 91 3.78 1.19 -4.45
C TYR A 91 2.68 2.21 -4.70
N ASP A 92 1.83 2.42 -3.70
CA ASP A 92 0.79 3.44 -3.73
C ASP A 92 0.84 4.36 -2.50
N PHE A 93 -0.25 5.10 -2.27
CA PHE A 93 -0.34 6.04 -1.18
C PHE A 93 -0.19 5.42 0.22
N ARG A 94 -0.46 4.11 0.37
CA ARG A 94 -0.34 3.38 1.64
C ARG A 94 1.14 3.27 2.01
N GLN A 95 1.96 2.72 1.12
CA GLN A 95 3.41 2.66 1.32
C GLN A 95 4.04 4.05 1.35
N GLU A 96 3.56 4.99 0.54
CA GLU A 96 4.04 6.37 0.56
C GLU A 96 3.89 7.02 1.94
N ALA A 97 2.72 6.86 2.56
CA ALA A 97 2.47 7.37 3.91
C ALA A 97 3.41 6.72 4.93
N THR A 98 3.52 5.38 4.94
CA THR A 98 4.44 4.67 5.84
C THR A 98 5.89 5.10 5.64
N SER A 99 6.33 5.26 4.40
CA SER A 99 7.71 5.66 4.06
C SER A 99 7.99 7.11 4.49
N LYS A 100 7.03 8.02 4.31
CA LYS A 100 7.15 9.41 4.78
C LYS A 100 7.26 9.47 6.31
N LEU A 101 6.42 8.73 7.04
CA LEU A 101 6.53 8.67 8.51
C LEU A 101 7.86 8.08 8.97
N LYS A 102 8.35 7.03 8.30
CA LYS A 102 9.68 6.46 8.56
C LYS A 102 10.80 7.48 8.34
N GLY A 103 10.73 8.29 7.27
CA GLY A 103 11.67 9.37 7.00
C GLY A 103 11.69 10.47 8.07
N LEU A 104 10.58 10.64 8.80
CA LEU A 104 10.47 11.52 9.97
C LEU A 104 10.91 10.85 11.28
N GLY A 105 11.50 9.65 11.22
CA GLY A 105 11.92 8.89 12.40
C GLY A 105 10.77 8.30 13.20
N ILE A 106 9.58 8.15 12.59
CA ILE A 106 8.39 7.64 13.26
C ILE A 106 8.23 6.16 12.96
N VAL A 107 8.34 5.34 14.00
CA VAL A 107 8.09 3.90 13.91
C VAL A 107 6.59 3.65 14.09
N VAL A 108 6.01 2.88 13.16
CA VAL A 108 4.59 2.56 13.16
C VAL A 108 4.40 1.07 13.42
N ASP A 109 3.88 0.77 14.60
CA ASP A 109 3.45 -0.58 15.01
C ASP A 109 1.93 -0.62 15.17
N ASN A 110 1.34 -1.81 15.05
CA ASN A 110 -0.10 -2.03 15.23
C ASN A 110 -0.43 -2.10 16.74
N THR A 111 -0.14 -1.01 17.47
CA THR A 111 -0.38 -0.89 18.91
C THR A 111 -1.17 0.38 19.24
N ARG A 112 -1.90 0.34 20.36
CA ARG A 112 -2.62 1.52 20.85
C ARG A 112 -1.68 2.69 21.18
N ALA A 113 -0.49 2.40 21.70
CA ALA A 113 0.51 3.42 22.00
C ALA A 113 1.00 4.14 20.72
N SER A 114 1.26 3.40 19.64
CA SER A 114 1.60 3.98 18.33
C SER A 114 0.46 4.84 17.80
N TYR A 115 -0.79 4.38 17.89
CA TYR A 115 -1.98 5.15 17.50
C TYR A 115 -2.09 6.46 18.28
N ASP A 116 -2.04 6.42 19.62
CA ASP A 116 -2.21 7.60 20.46
C ASP A 116 -1.06 8.61 20.24
N SER A 117 0.17 8.13 20.03
CA SER A 117 1.33 8.96 19.68
C SER A 117 1.16 9.67 18.35
N LEU A 118 0.75 8.94 17.30
CA LEU A 118 0.49 9.52 15.98
C LEU A 118 -0.67 10.51 16.01
N LYS A 119 -1.71 10.24 16.80
CA LYS A 119 -2.85 11.14 16.98
C LYS A 119 -2.40 12.46 17.60
N ALA A 120 -1.59 12.41 18.65
CA ALA A 120 -1.05 13.63 19.26
C ALA A 120 -0.21 14.46 18.27
N LYS A 121 0.63 13.80 17.45
CA LYS A 121 1.41 14.48 16.39
C LYS A 121 0.52 15.10 15.33
N PHE A 122 -0.52 14.39 14.90
CA PHE A 122 -1.50 14.88 13.94
C PHE A 122 -2.21 16.14 14.44
N GLU A 123 -2.74 16.14 15.67
CA GLU A 123 -3.43 17.31 16.22
C GLU A 123 -2.49 18.51 16.40
N ALA A 124 -1.25 18.27 16.82
CA ALA A 124 -0.23 19.31 16.96
C ALA A 124 0.11 19.94 15.60
N LEU A 125 0.42 19.11 14.60
CA LEU A 125 0.79 19.58 13.26
C LEU A 125 -0.39 20.26 12.54
N LYS A 126 -1.62 19.76 12.72
CA LYS A 126 -2.83 20.40 12.20
C LYS A 126 -3.04 21.79 12.79
N THR A 127 -2.83 21.95 14.09
CA THR A 127 -2.90 23.25 14.77
C THR A 127 -1.86 24.23 14.23
N GLU A 128 -0.63 23.76 14.03
CA GLU A 128 0.45 24.55 13.46
C GLU A 128 0.15 24.96 12.01
N TYR A 129 -0.28 24.02 11.18
CA TYR A 129 -0.67 24.27 9.79
C TYR A 129 -1.76 25.35 9.67
N GLU A 130 -2.83 25.28 10.46
CA GLU A 130 -3.90 26.29 10.38
C GLU A 130 -3.42 27.68 10.83
N LYS A 131 -2.52 27.75 11.82
CA LYS A 131 -1.88 29.01 12.24
C LYS A 131 -0.99 29.58 11.14
N ASP A 132 -0.14 28.77 10.54
CA ASP A 132 0.78 29.18 9.49
C ASP A 132 0.00 29.60 8.24
N LYS A 133 -1.08 28.87 7.91
CA LYS A 133 -1.98 29.18 6.79
C LYS A 133 -2.69 30.53 7.00
N SER A 134 -3.16 30.81 8.21
CA SER A 134 -3.74 32.11 8.55
C SER A 134 -2.73 33.26 8.37
N THR A 135 -1.48 33.03 8.80
CA THR A 135 -0.38 33.99 8.66
C THR A 135 -0.03 34.22 7.20
N PHE A 136 0.12 33.15 6.42
CA PHE A 136 0.37 33.20 4.97
C PHE A 136 -0.73 34.00 4.25
N ASN A 137 -2.00 33.67 4.50
CA ASN A 137 -3.13 34.36 3.86
C ASN A 137 -3.14 35.86 4.15
N SER A 138 -2.79 36.24 5.38
CA SER A 138 -2.70 37.64 5.79
C SER A 138 -1.53 38.37 5.09
N LYS A 139 -0.37 37.72 4.94
CA LYS A 139 0.78 38.26 4.20
C LYS A 139 0.51 38.36 2.70
N VAL A 140 -0.13 37.37 2.09
CA VAL A 140 -0.55 37.43 0.68
C VAL A 140 -1.49 38.62 0.46
N LYS A 141 -2.46 38.84 1.36
CA LYS A 141 -3.36 40.00 1.27
C LYS A 141 -2.61 41.33 1.35
N PHE A 142 -1.65 41.45 2.26
CA PHE A 142 -0.83 42.66 2.38
C PHE A 142 0.06 42.88 1.15
N PHE A 143 0.78 41.85 0.71
CA PHE A 143 1.61 41.88 -0.49
C PHE A 143 0.83 42.32 -1.73
N ASN A 144 -0.37 41.77 -1.95
CA ASN A 144 -1.20 42.15 -3.10
C ASN A 144 -1.58 43.64 -3.05
N ALA A 145 -1.92 44.17 -1.87
CA ALA A 145 -2.24 45.58 -1.71
C ALA A 145 -1.03 46.50 -1.96
N GLU A 146 0.16 46.13 -1.49
CA GLU A 146 1.39 46.89 -1.76
C GLU A 146 1.81 46.80 -3.24
N GLN A 147 1.59 45.64 -3.87
CA GLN A 147 1.83 45.44 -5.29
C GLN A 147 0.92 46.33 -6.15
N GLU A 148 -0.38 46.44 -5.80
CA GLU A 148 -1.32 47.34 -6.48
C GLU A 148 -0.87 48.80 -6.39
N LYS A 149 -0.53 49.30 -5.19
CA LYS A 149 -0.01 50.67 -5.00
C LYS A 149 1.26 50.92 -5.82
N TYR A 150 2.20 49.98 -5.80
CA TYR A 150 3.43 50.07 -6.58
C TYR A 150 3.13 50.17 -8.09
N GLN A 151 2.18 49.37 -8.59
CA GLN A 151 1.77 49.41 -10.00
C GLN A 151 1.12 50.76 -10.36
N GLU A 152 0.30 51.33 -9.49
CA GLU A 152 -0.30 52.66 -9.67
C GLU A 152 0.77 53.76 -9.75
N GLU A 153 1.77 53.74 -8.86
CA GLU A 153 2.87 54.71 -8.86
C GLU A 153 3.73 54.60 -10.12
N VAL A 154 4.06 53.37 -10.54
CA VAL A 154 4.80 53.13 -11.79
C VAL A 154 4.01 53.66 -12.99
N ALA A 155 2.71 53.38 -13.06
CA ALA A 155 1.84 53.88 -14.13
C ALA A 155 1.76 55.41 -14.16
N TYR A 156 1.64 56.05 -12.99
CA TYR A 156 1.64 57.51 -12.86
C TYR A 156 2.89 58.15 -13.47
N TRP A 157 4.07 57.63 -13.15
CA TRP A 157 5.33 58.17 -13.66
C TRP A 157 5.55 57.85 -15.14
N ASN A 158 5.16 56.65 -15.59
CA ASN A 158 5.22 56.29 -17.02
C ASN A 158 4.36 57.22 -17.88
N ASN A 159 3.17 57.58 -17.40
CA ASN A 159 2.28 58.53 -18.09
C ASN A 159 2.83 59.97 -18.16
N LYS A 160 3.83 60.30 -17.33
CA LYS A 160 4.53 61.59 -17.34
C LYS A 160 5.84 61.57 -18.14
N GLY A 161 6.14 60.48 -18.85
CA GLY A 161 7.38 60.31 -19.60
C GLY A 161 8.56 59.81 -18.77
N GLY A 162 8.33 59.37 -17.53
CA GLY A 162 9.34 58.79 -16.64
C GLY A 162 9.42 59.47 -15.27
N ALA A 163 9.96 58.74 -14.29
CA ALA A 163 10.19 59.24 -12.93
C ALA A 163 11.51 60.03 -12.84
N PRO A 164 11.56 61.16 -12.11
CA PRO A 164 12.82 61.80 -11.71
C PRO A 164 13.71 60.83 -10.92
N GLN A 165 15.04 61.03 -10.95
CA GLN A 165 16.01 60.07 -10.38
C GLN A 165 15.70 59.66 -8.93
N ASN A 166 15.28 60.59 -8.08
CA ASN A 166 14.95 60.28 -6.68
C ASN A 166 13.73 59.35 -6.57
N GLU A 167 12.67 59.62 -7.33
CA GLU A 167 11.45 58.80 -7.34
C GLU A 167 11.70 57.45 -8.00
N TYR A 168 12.50 57.41 -9.06
CA TYR A 168 12.97 56.15 -9.65
C TYR A 168 13.73 55.29 -8.63
N ASN A 169 14.65 55.88 -7.86
CA ASN A 169 15.40 55.15 -6.83
C ASN A 169 14.49 54.58 -5.73
N LYS A 170 13.42 55.29 -5.35
CA LYS A 170 12.40 54.80 -4.42
C LYS A 170 11.62 53.63 -5.00
N LEU A 171 11.10 53.77 -6.23
CA LEU A 171 10.39 52.70 -6.93
C LEU A 171 11.26 51.44 -7.06
N GLU A 172 12.55 51.61 -7.35
CA GLU A 172 13.49 50.51 -7.45
C GLU A 172 13.76 49.84 -6.09
N ALA A 173 13.76 50.60 -5.00
CA ALA A 173 13.83 50.06 -3.64
C ALA A 173 12.56 49.25 -3.31
N THR A 174 11.36 49.82 -3.53
CA THR A 174 10.07 49.12 -3.34
C THR A 174 9.98 47.85 -4.17
N ARG A 175 10.43 47.90 -5.43
CA ARG A 175 10.47 46.71 -6.31
C ARG A 175 11.30 45.58 -5.70
N LYS A 176 12.47 45.91 -5.13
CA LYS A 176 13.35 44.93 -4.47
C LYS A 176 12.71 44.37 -3.19
N GLU A 177 12.03 45.21 -2.42
CA GLU A 177 11.29 44.78 -1.22
C GLU A 177 10.17 43.81 -1.58
N LEU A 178 9.32 44.15 -2.56
CA LEU A 178 8.25 43.27 -3.05
C LEU A 178 8.82 41.95 -3.61
N GLN A 179 9.95 41.98 -4.31
CA GLN A 179 10.62 40.75 -4.77
C GLN A 179 11.09 39.87 -3.61
N ASN A 180 11.61 40.46 -2.54
CA ASN A 180 12.01 39.70 -1.37
C ASN A 180 10.80 39.13 -0.62
N GLU A 181 9.71 39.89 -0.48
CA GLU A 181 8.48 39.42 0.13
C GLU A 181 7.85 38.27 -0.68
N SER A 182 7.83 38.38 -2.01
CA SER A 182 7.35 37.30 -2.89
C SER A 182 8.14 36.00 -2.68
N LYS A 183 9.47 36.06 -2.55
CA LYS A 183 10.30 34.89 -2.24
C LYS A 183 9.99 34.30 -0.86
N GLN A 184 9.74 35.16 0.14
CA GLN A 184 9.34 34.69 1.47
C GLN A 184 7.98 33.98 1.44
N LEU A 185 7.01 34.53 0.71
CA LEU A 185 5.69 33.92 0.52
C LEU A 185 5.78 32.55 -0.18
N GLN A 186 6.62 32.42 -1.22
CA GLN A 186 6.88 31.13 -1.87
C GLN A 186 7.47 30.10 -0.89
N GLY A 187 8.39 30.53 -0.01
CA GLY A 187 8.92 29.68 1.05
C GLY A 187 7.85 29.22 2.04
N MET A 188 6.95 30.13 2.44
CA MET A 188 5.82 29.81 3.33
C MET A 188 4.83 28.84 2.67
N GLU A 189 4.51 29.05 1.39
CA GLU A 189 3.65 28.14 0.61
C GLU A 189 4.26 26.73 0.53
N SER A 190 5.57 26.64 0.25
CA SER A 190 6.27 25.35 0.25
C SER A 190 6.21 24.65 1.60
N ASN A 191 6.36 25.40 2.71
CA ASN A 191 6.25 24.85 4.06
C ASN A 191 4.83 24.34 4.36
N LEU A 192 3.81 25.10 3.98
CA LEU A 192 2.41 24.70 4.14
C LEU A 192 2.08 23.44 3.34
N ASN A 193 2.60 23.32 2.12
CA ASN A 193 2.42 22.12 1.30
C ASN A 193 3.09 20.89 1.93
N GLU A 194 4.27 21.04 2.53
CA GLU A 194 4.94 19.94 3.24
C GLU A 194 4.18 19.55 4.51
N GLN A 195 3.73 20.52 5.32
CA GLN A 195 2.88 20.26 6.50
C GLN A 195 1.59 19.53 6.09
N ALA A 196 0.91 19.97 5.02
CA ALA A 196 -0.28 19.31 4.51
C ALA A 196 0.00 17.86 4.05
N SER A 197 1.13 17.64 3.37
CA SER A 197 1.56 16.30 2.96
C SER A 197 1.82 15.38 4.17
N GLN A 198 2.47 15.88 5.21
CA GLN A 198 2.71 15.14 6.46
C GLN A 198 1.41 14.83 7.21
N ILE A 199 0.49 15.80 7.29
CA ILE A 199 -0.85 15.61 7.85
C ILE A 199 -1.58 14.48 7.12
N ASN A 200 -1.54 14.47 5.79
CA ASN A 200 -2.19 13.42 4.99
C ASN A 200 -1.54 12.05 5.21
N ALA A 201 -0.21 11.96 5.34
CA ALA A 201 0.46 10.71 5.68
C ALA A 201 0.07 10.18 7.07
N LEU A 202 -0.01 11.08 8.07
CA LEU A 202 -0.47 10.72 9.42
C LEU A 202 -1.91 10.18 9.40
N VAL A 203 -2.79 10.80 8.62
CA VAL A 203 -4.20 10.40 8.48
C VAL A 203 -4.35 9.01 7.88
N VAL A 204 -3.61 8.72 6.80
CA VAL A 204 -3.59 7.39 6.18
C VAL A 204 -3.23 6.32 7.21
N VAL A 205 -2.13 6.54 7.95
CA VAL A 205 -1.65 5.57 8.94
C VAL A 205 -2.55 5.51 10.18
N LEU A 206 -3.12 6.62 10.63
CA LEU A 206 -4.07 6.65 11.74
C LEU A 206 -5.35 5.89 11.43
N ASN A 207 -5.90 6.06 10.22
CA ASN A 207 -7.09 5.33 9.79
C ASN A 207 -6.78 3.83 9.66
N ARG A 208 -5.62 3.44 9.11
CA ARG A 208 -5.14 2.05 9.13
C ARG A 208 -5.11 1.50 10.56
N LEU A 209 -4.45 2.19 11.48
CA LEU A 209 -4.30 1.73 12.86
C LEU A 209 -5.64 1.67 13.60
N ALA A 210 -6.58 2.58 13.30
CA ALA A 210 -7.93 2.52 13.86
C ALA A 210 -8.63 1.22 13.43
N THR A 211 -8.58 0.88 12.15
CA THR A 211 -9.10 -0.40 11.62
C THR A 211 -8.36 -1.60 12.24
N ALA A 212 -7.03 -1.56 12.24
CA ALA A 212 -6.17 -2.62 12.77
C ALA A 212 -6.16 -2.71 14.32
N LEU A 213 -6.90 -1.86 15.03
CA LEU A 213 -7.13 -1.97 16.46
C LEU A 213 -8.62 -2.05 16.80
N ASN A 214 -9.47 -2.18 15.79
CA ASN A 214 -10.93 -2.16 15.88
C ASN A 214 -11.44 -0.97 16.74
N LEU A 215 -10.84 0.20 16.55
CA LEU A 215 -11.21 1.41 17.29
C LEU A 215 -12.37 2.11 16.58
N THR A 216 -13.44 2.35 17.32
CA THR A 216 -14.52 3.23 16.85
C THR A 216 -14.04 4.67 16.90
N VAL A 217 -13.60 5.19 15.75
CA VAL A 217 -13.24 6.59 15.58
C VAL A 217 -13.94 7.12 14.34
N GLU A 218 -14.40 8.37 14.38
CA GLU A 218 -14.74 9.07 13.16
C GLU A 218 -13.48 9.08 12.29
N LYS A 219 -13.53 8.48 11.09
CA LYS A 219 -12.39 8.47 10.17
C LYS A 219 -11.84 9.88 10.08
N TYR A 220 -10.53 10.03 10.27
CA TYR A 220 -9.90 11.34 10.13
C TYR A 220 -10.08 11.78 8.67
N ASN A 221 -11.02 12.68 8.44
CA ASN A 221 -11.25 13.29 7.13
C ASN A 221 -10.41 14.57 7.10
N THR A 222 -9.45 14.66 6.18
CA THR A 222 -8.56 15.83 6.13
C THR A 222 -8.50 16.51 4.78
N VAL A 223 -7.94 17.72 4.87
CA VAL A 223 -7.75 18.74 3.86
C VAL A 223 -7.28 18.11 2.55
N ASN A 224 -8.19 18.06 1.58
CA ASN A 224 -7.98 17.69 0.17
C ASN A 224 -8.02 16.21 -0.23
N VAL A 225 -8.29 15.24 0.65
CA VAL A 225 -8.52 13.87 0.15
C VAL A 225 -9.56 13.10 0.98
N ALA A 226 -10.78 13.01 0.45
CA ALA A 226 -11.73 11.98 0.84
C ALA A 226 -11.29 10.65 0.19
N ARG A 227 -10.52 9.83 0.90
CA ARG A 227 -10.23 8.46 0.44
C ARG A 227 -11.16 7.50 1.16
N GLY A 228 -12.17 7.03 0.44
CA GLY A 228 -13.21 6.11 0.90
C GLY A 228 -12.88 4.62 0.77
N GLU A 229 -11.67 4.28 0.32
CA GLU A 229 -11.24 2.89 0.11
C GLU A 229 -10.95 2.18 1.45
N SER A 230 -11.18 0.86 1.49
CA SER A 230 -10.69 0.00 2.58
C SER A 230 -9.16 0.04 2.58
N PHE A 231 -8.56 0.14 3.77
CA PHE A 231 -7.10 0.03 3.89
C PHE A 231 -6.75 -1.44 4.03
N GLU A 232 -6.12 -2.00 3.00
CA GLU A 232 -5.59 -3.36 2.96
C GLU A 232 -4.06 -3.30 2.78
N GLU A 233 -3.31 -4.04 3.59
CA GLU A 233 -1.84 -4.13 3.48
C GLU A 233 -1.43 -4.99 2.26
N GLY A 234 -2.26 -5.98 1.92
CA GLY A 234 -2.16 -6.83 0.75
C GLY A 234 -3.53 -7.41 0.39
N VAL A 235 -3.64 -7.93 -0.83
CA VAL A 235 -4.87 -8.52 -1.34
C VAL A 235 -4.56 -9.70 -2.28
N TYR A 236 -5.10 -10.87 -1.96
CA TYR A 236 -5.27 -11.95 -2.91
C TYR A 236 -6.52 -11.74 -3.76
N SER A 237 -6.38 -11.89 -5.07
CA SER A 237 -7.49 -11.85 -6.03
C SER A 237 -7.41 -12.99 -7.04
N SER A 238 -8.58 -13.47 -7.48
CA SER A 238 -8.68 -14.52 -8.49
C SER A 238 -9.96 -14.33 -9.30
N ASP A 239 -9.83 -14.20 -10.63
CA ASP A 239 -10.95 -14.15 -11.58
C ASP A 239 -11.23 -15.53 -12.23
N GLY A 240 -10.55 -16.57 -11.76
CA GLY A 240 -10.60 -17.94 -12.28
C GLY A 240 -9.57 -18.24 -13.37
N ALA A 241 -9.16 -17.24 -14.15
CA ALA A 241 -8.13 -17.37 -15.18
C ALA A 241 -6.76 -16.89 -14.68
N ASN A 242 -6.76 -15.86 -13.83
CA ASN A 242 -5.59 -15.22 -13.24
C ASN A 242 -5.71 -15.27 -11.71
N LYS A 243 -4.56 -15.44 -11.05
CA LYS A 243 -4.44 -15.34 -9.58
C LYS A 243 -3.33 -14.38 -9.25
N GLU A 244 -3.59 -13.45 -8.35
CA GLU A 244 -2.63 -12.41 -7.98
C GLU A 244 -2.64 -12.17 -6.48
N ILE A 245 -1.47 -11.85 -5.93
CA ILE A 245 -1.29 -11.26 -4.61
C ILE A 245 -0.67 -9.90 -4.84
N ASP A 246 -1.37 -8.83 -4.49
CA ASP A 246 -0.81 -7.48 -4.48
C ASP A 246 -0.42 -7.10 -3.07
N ILE A 247 0.87 -6.80 -2.84
CA ILE A 247 1.35 -6.23 -1.58
C ILE A 247 1.48 -4.72 -1.74
N TYR A 248 0.73 -3.98 -0.92
CA TYR A 248 0.62 -2.54 -1.01
C TYR A 248 1.38 -1.81 0.09
N GLU A 249 1.48 -2.38 1.30
CA GLU A 249 2.12 -1.69 2.43
C GLU A 249 2.72 -2.65 3.45
N PHE A 250 3.91 -2.31 3.95
CA PHE A 250 4.46 -2.88 5.17
C PHE A 250 5.45 -1.90 5.82
N SER A 251 5.49 -1.89 7.16
CA SER A 251 6.43 -1.03 7.90
C SER A 251 7.81 -1.66 8.11
N ASN A 252 7.88 -3.00 8.14
CA ASN A 252 9.12 -3.74 8.38
C ASN A 252 9.03 -5.20 7.87
N ARG A 253 10.13 -5.95 8.00
CA ARG A 253 10.24 -7.36 7.57
C ARG A 253 9.16 -8.26 8.18
N GLN A 254 8.90 -8.12 9.47
CA GLN A 254 7.93 -8.96 10.17
C GLN A 254 6.51 -8.72 9.63
N LYS A 255 6.17 -7.45 9.35
CA LYS A 255 4.89 -7.09 8.73
C LYS A 255 4.79 -7.59 7.29
N LEU A 256 5.85 -7.48 6.49
CA LEU A 256 5.91 -8.07 5.16
C LEU A 256 5.66 -9.59 5.19
N LEU A 257 6.38 -10.30 6.06
CA LEU A 257 6.23 -11.75 6.21
C LEU A 257 4.79 -12.13 6.60
N ARG A 258 4.17 -11.34 7.49
CA ARG A 258 2.83 -11.60 7.98
C ARG A 258 1.76 -11.37 6.91
N VAL A 259 1.80 -10.26 6.18
CA VAL A 259 0.84 -10.01 5.10
C VAL A 259 1.00 -11.05 3.99
N LEU A 260 2.23 -11.41 3.62
CA LEU A 260 2.46 -12.49 2.66
C LEU A 260 1.86 -13.82 3.13
N ALA A 261 2.05 -14.19 4.40
CA ALA A 261 1.46 -15.41 4.94
C ALA A 261 -0.08 -15.38 4.90
N HIS A 262 -0.70 -14.24 5.19
CA HIS A 262 -2.14 -14.05 5.09
C HIS A 262 -2.65 -14.25 3.65
N GLU A 263 -2.04 -13.56 2.69
CA GLU A 263 -2.45 -13.66 1.29
C GLU A 263 -2.18 -15.04 0.69
N LEU A 264 -1.11 -15.72 1.11
CA LEU A 264 -0.87 -17.12 0.75
C LEU A 264 -1.96 -18.05 1.32
N GLY A 265 -2.46 -17.77 2.53
CA GLY A 265 -3.61 -18.50 3.07
C GLY A 265 -4.86 -18.34 2.19
N HIS A 266 -5.12 -17.14 1.69
CA HIS A 266 -6.18 -16.93 0.69
C HIS A 266 -5.90 -17.63 -0.65
N ALA A 267 -4.64 -17.70 -1.10
CA ALA A 267 -4.26 -18.47 -2.29
C ALA A 267 -4.50 -19.98 -2.12
N LEU A 268 -4.35 -20.51 -0.90
CA LEU A 268 -4.76 -21.88 -0.53
C LEU A 268 -6.29 -22.04 -0.47
N GLY A 269 -7.03 -20.94 -0.55
CA GLY A 269 -8.50 -20.90 -0.48
C GLY A 269 -9.03 -20.99 0.94
N LEU A 270 -8.29 -20.45 1.91
CA LEU A 270 -8.73 -20.25 3.29
C LEU A 270 -9.50 -18.93 3.38
N GLU A 271 -10.65 -18.98 4.07
CA GLU A 271 -11.43 -17.80 4.45
C GLU A 271 -10.91 -17.24 5.78
N HIS A 272 -11.36 -16.03 6.13
CA HIS A 272 -11.05 -15.48 7.44
C HIS A 272 -11.61 -16.33 8.59
N VAL A 273 -10.84 -16.42 9.67
CA VAL A 273 -11.25 -17.06 10.92
C VAL A 273 -11.50 -16.01 12.01
N SER A 274 -12.30 -16.35 13.02
CA SER A 274 -12.69 -15.42 14.09
C SER A 274 -11.64 -15.22 15.18
N ASP A 275 -10.61 -16.06 15.24
CA ASP A 275 -9.51 -15.94 16.20
C ASP A 275 -8.65 -14.71 15.89
N THR A 276 -8.67 -13.71 16.76
CA THR A 276 -7.96 -12.44 16.57
C THR A 276 -6.43 -12.57 16.53
N LYS A 277 -5.88 -13.71 16.94
CA LYS A 277 -4.45 -14.03 16.89
C LYS A 277 -4.04 -14.81 15.65
N ALA A 278 -5.02 -15.30 14.89
CA ALA A 278 -4.79 -16.07 13.67
C ALA A 278 -4.04 -15.24 12.63
N ILE A 279 -3.37 -15.95 11.73
CA ILE A 279 -2.85 -15.35 10.50
C ILE A 279 -4.05 -14.95 9.64
N MET A 280 -5.04 -15.83 9.47
CA MET A 280 -6.27 -15.57 8.69
C MET A 280 -7.31 -14.72 9.45
N TYR A 281 -6.92 -13.93 10.45
CA TYR A 281 -7.84 -12.96 11.04
C TYR A 281 -8.04 -11.77 10.09
N GLU A 282 -9.29 -11.38 9.85
CA GLU A 282 -9.69 -10.34 8.88
C GLU A 282 -8.88 -9.04 8.99
N LEU A 283 -8.57 -8.59 10.21
CA LEU A 283 -7.92 -7.29 10.42
C LEU A 283 -6.38 -7.36 10.44
N ASN A 284 -5.78 -8.51 10.11
CA ASN A 284 -4.32 -8.80 10.13
C ASN A 284 -3.54 -8.20 11.33
N GLN A 285 -4.18 -8.12 12.50
CA GLN A 285 -3.68 -7.35 13.65
C GLN A 285 -2.60 -8.06 14.48
N GLY A 286 -2.43 -9.37 14.27
CA GLY A 286 -1.50 -10.17 15.07
C GLY A 286 -0.04 -9.75 14.88
N ASN A 287 0.77 -10.07 15.88
CA ASN A 287 2.23 -9.99 15.80
C ASN A 287 2.89 -11.37 15.84
N THR A 288 2.06 -12.42 15.90
CA THR A 288 2.51 -13.81 15.84
C THR A 288 2.83 -14.18 14.40
N MET A 289 3.91 -14.93 14.22
CA MET A 289 4.28 -15.53 12.93
C MET A 289 3.88 -17.02 12.85
N ALA A 290 3.24 -17.53 13.89
CA ALA A 290 2.79 -18.91 13.96
C ALA A 290 1.28 -18.95 13.68
N PRO A 291 0.82 -19.89 12.82
CA PRO A 291 -0.60 -20.12 12.61
C PRO A 291 -1.23 -20.62 13.92
N THR A 292 -2.42 -20.17 14.24
CA THR A 292 -3.16 -20.63 15.42
C THR A 292 -3.84 -21.96 15.14
N VAL A 293 -4.48 -22.53 16.18
CA VAL A 293 -5.26 -23.76 16.00
C VAL A 293 -6.36 -23.57 14.95
N SER A 294 -7.02 -22.41 14.94
CA SER A 294 -8.05 -22.10 13.94
C SER A 294 -7.50 -22.01 12.52
N ASP A 295 -6.31 -21.43 12.32
CA ASP A 295 -5.63 -21.43 11.01
C ASP A 295 -5.37 -22.87 10.54
N LEU A 296 -4.86 -23.71 11.44
CA LEU A 296 -4.49 -25.10 11.12
C LEU A 296 -5.72 -25.99 10.86
N GLU A 297 -6.80 -25.79 11.60
CA GLU A 297 -8.08 -26.49 11.34
C GLU A 297 -8.66 -26.10 9.98
N ALA A 298 -8.62 -24.81 9.62
CA ALA A 298 -9.04 -24.35 8.31
C ALA A 298 -8.18 -24.96 7.19
N LEU A 299 -6.85 -24.98 7.36
CA LEU A 299 -5.93 -25.60 6.42
C LEU A 299 -6.19 -27.10 6.25
N LYS A 300 -6.36 -27.84 7.36
CA LYS A 300 -6.67 -29.27 7.35
C LYS A 300 -7.98 -29.56 6.64
N ALA A 301 -9.02 -28.78 6.94
CA ALA A 301 -10.32 -28.91 6.29
C ALA A 301 -10.22 -28.67 4.78
N LYS A 302 -9.39 -27.70 4.36
CA LYS A 302 -9.15 -27.41 2.95
C LYS A 302 -8.36 -28.50 2.25
N CYS A 303 -7.22 -28.89 2.79
CA CYS A 303 -6.27 -29.82 2.18
C CYS A 303 -6.61 -31.31 2.41
N GLY A 304 -7.64 -31.62 3.20
CA GLY A 304 -8.01 -33.00 3.52
C GLY A 304 -6.97 -33.76 4.36
N VAL A 305 -6.07 -33.03 5.05
CA VAL A 305 -5.02 -33.60 5.90
C VAL A 305 -5.62 -33.96 7.26
N LYS A 306 -5.40 -35.21 7.71
CA LYS A 306 -5.86 -35.69 9.03
C LYS A 306 -5.02 -35.10 10.17
#